data_AF-N0ATS2-F1
#
_entry.id   AF-N0ATS2-F1
#
_cell.length_a   1.000
_cell.length_b   1.000
_cell.length_c   1.000
_cell.angle_alpha   90.00
_cell.angle_beta   90.00
_cell.angle_gamma   90.00
#
_symmetry.space_group_name_H-M   'P 1'
#
loop_
_entity.id
_entity.type
_entity.pdbx_description
1 polymer ?
#
loop_
_entity_poly.entity_id
_entity_poly.type
_entity_poly.pdbx_seq_one_letter_code
_entity_poly.pdbx_strand_id
1 'polypeptide(L)'
;MLQEILVQPYLVPNCNSISTLPIRLTSDWKIISSALNAFTIDEADEILTLVDKLIDEATWNKVMEGCNYKAHQKAVSLPMIKRYVQMILDGKFPPPDIKVDDGVIIKGHHRYVAARIVGWEDDLNERPCNNVKKEQYIREWSEVNVDTTEWDRDFI
;
A
#
# COMPACT_ATOMS: atom_id res chain seq x y z
N MET A 1 35.25 12.02 15.05
CA MET A 1 35.14 10.66 15.61
C MET A 1 33.68 10.31 15.69
N LEU A 2 33.19 9.47 14.78
CA LEU A 2 31.92 8.76 14.93
C LEU A 2 32.23 7.30 14.61
N GLN A 3 31.97 6.43 15.57
CA GLN A 3 32.24 5.00 15.50
C GLN A 3 31.16 4.32 14.65
N GLU A 4 31.58 3.55 13.65
CA GLU A 4 30.73 2.65 12.89
C GLU A 4 30.38 1.44 13.77
N ILE A 5 29.08 1.21 14.01
CA ILE A 5 28.59 -0.03 14.61
C ILE A 5 28.28 -1.00 13.47
N LEU A 6 29.17 -1.98 13.29
CA LEU A 6 28.95 -3.14 12.42
C LEU A 6 27.98 -4.11 13.11
N VAL A 7 26.77 -4.24 12.56
CA VAL A 7 25.87 -5.37 12.86
C VAL A 7 25.92 -6.32 11.68
N GLN A 8 26.36 -7.55 11.92
CA GLN A 8 26.50 -8.57 10.88
C GLN A 8 25.12 -9.06 10.40
N PRO A 9 24.92 -9.26 9.08
CA PRO A 9 23.70 -9.87 8.57
C PRO A 9 23.69 -11.37 8.86
N TYR A 10 22.59 -11.84 9.47
CA TYR A 10 22.27 -13.27 9.53
C TYR A 10 22.09 -13.81 8.12
N LEU A 11 22.83 -14.87 7.82
CA LEU A 11 22.73 -15.67 6.61
C LEU A 11 21.38 -16.38 6.56
N VAL A 12 20.59 -16.15 5.50
CA VAL A 12 19.53 -17.05 5.05
C VAL A 12 19.94 -17.65 3.71
N PRO A 13 19.84 -18.99 3.53
CA PRO A 13 20.39 -19.65 2.36
C PRO A 13 19.41 -19.62 1.18
N ASN A 14 19.98 -19.29 0.03
CA ASN A 14 19.70 -19.87 -1.28
C ASN A 14 18.31 -19.63 -1.91
N CYS A 15 18.25 -18.62 -2.79
CA CYS A 15 17.48 -18.71 -4.04
C CYS A 15 18.18 -17.84 -5.11
N ASN A 16 18.82 -18.51 -6.07
CA ASN A 16 19.41 -17.88 -7.25
C ASN A 16 18.31 -17.57 -8.28
N SER A 17 17.84 -16.32 -8.34
CA SER A 17 17.32 -15.75 -9.60
C SER A 17 17.38 -14.22 -9.57
N ILE A 18 18.30 -13.66 -10.37
CA ILE A 18 18.33 -12.29 -10.90
C ILE A 18 18.30 -11.16 -9.86
N SER A 19 19.51 -10.71 -9.52
CA SER A 19 19.82 -9.49 -8.79
C SER A 19 19.36 -8.23 -9.54
N THR A 20 18.26 -7.62 -9.09
CA THR A 20 18.19 -6.16 -8.97
C THR A 20 18.22 -5.84 -7.48
N LEU A 21 19.24 -5.08 -7.07
CA LEU A 21 19.41 -4.66 -5.68
C LEU A 21 18.17 -3.88 -5.21
N PRO A 22 17.67 -4.09 -3.98
CA PRO A 22 16.70 -3.17 -3.40
C PRO A 22 17.36 -1.80 -3.31
N ILE A 23 16.77 -0.81 -4.00
CA ILE A 23 17.21 0.58 -3.95
C ILE A 23 17.03 1.03 -2.50
N ARG A 24 18.14 1.15 -1.76
CA ARG A 24 18.15 1.77 -0.44
C ARG A 24 17.72 3.23 -0.60
N LEU A 25 16.50 3.53 -0.20
CA LEU A 25 15.91 4.86 -0.20
C LEU A 25 16.64 5.74 0.82
N THR A 26 17.64 6.50 0.34
CA THR A 26 18.15 7.67 1.05
C THR A 26 17.30 8.89 0.70
N SER A 27 17.34 9.88 1.59
CA SER A 27 16.40 11.00 1.77
C SER A 27 16.27 12.05 0.63
N ASP A 28 16.53 11.69 -0.62
CA ASP A 28 16.55 12.62 -1.75
C ASP A 28 15.29 12.49 -2.63
N TRP A 29 14.27 13.25 -2.28
CA TRP A 29 12.95 13.27 -2.95
C TRP A 29 13.01 13.62 -4.46
N LYS A 30 14.07 14.31 -4.92
CA LYS A 30 14.28 14.65 -6.35
C LYS A 30 14.69 13.46 -7.20
N ILE A 31 15.37 12.47 -6.61
CA ILE A 31 15.81 11.26 -7.31
C ILE A 31 14.62 10.31 -7.50
N ILE A 32 13.75 10.20 -6.49
CA ILE A 32 12.51 9.40 -6.54
C ILE A 32 11.56 9.96 -7.61
N SER A 33 11.34 11.28 -7.65
CA SER A 33 10.53 11.92 -8.71
C SER A 33 11.02 11.63 -10.14
N SER A 34 12.30 11.34 -10.33
CA SER A 34 12.87 11.03 -11.64
C SER A 34 12.73 9.54 -12.01
N ALA A 35 12.69 8.66 -11.01
CA ALA A 35 12.46 7.22 -11.16
C ALA A 35 10.96 6.86 -11.22
N LEU A 36 10.08 7.70 -10.67
CA LEU A 36 8.62 7.55 -10.69
C LEU A 36 7.97 7.87 -12.05
N ASN A 37 8.73 8.36 -13.04
CA ASN A 37 8.31 8.41 -14.44
C ASN A 37 8.27 7.02 -15.13
N ALA A 38 8.21 5.92 -14.35
CA ALA A 38 8.44 4.57 -14.86
C ALA A 38 7.16 3.80 -15.25
N PHE A 39 5.96 4.32 -14.99
CA PHE A 39 4.75 3.76 -15.60
C PHE A 39 4.57 4.39 -16.98
N THR A 40 4.65 3.55 -18.01
CA THR A 40 4.16 3.92 -19.34
C THR A 40 2.66 4.23 -19.27
N ILE A 41 2.15 5.02 -20.22
CA ILE A 41 0.71 5.34 -20.28
C ILE A 41 -0.12 4.05 -20.36
N ASP A 42 0.37 3.04 -21.08
CA ASP A 42 -0.29 1.75 -21.23
C ASP A 42 -0.37 0.99 -19.89
N GLU A 43 0.70 0.99 -19.08
CA GLU A 43 0.71 0.38 -17.75
C GLU A 43 -0.24 1.10 -16.77
N ALA A 44 -0.32 2.43 -16.85
CA ALA A 44 -1.25 3.20 -16.03
C ALA A 44 -2.72 2.88 -16.36
N ASP A 45 -3.07 2.78 -17.65
CA ASP A 45 -4.41 2.43 -18.10
C ASP A 45 -4.79 0.98 -17.71
N GLU A 46 -3.84 0.04 -17.76
CA GLU A 46 -4.04 -1.33 -17.27
C GLU A 46 -4.31 -1.37 -15.77
N ILE A 47 -3.55 -0.62 -14.98
CA ILE A 47 -3.73 -0.51 -13.53
C ILE A 47 -5.10 0.10 -13.20
N LEU A 48 -5.51 1.17 -13.87
CA LEU A 48 -6.82 1.79 -13.64
C LEU A 48 -7.97 0.85 -14.06
N THR A 49 -7.78 0.07 -15.12
CA THR A 49 -8.72 -0.98 -15.53
C THR A 49 -8.81 -2.09 -14.48
N LEU A 50 -7.71 -2.45 -13.82
CA LEU A 50 -7.71 -3.39 -12.70
C LEU A 50 -8.48 -2.81 -11.50
N VAL A 51 -8.29 -1.51 -11.20
CA VAL A 51 -9.03 -0.83 -10.12
C VAL A 51 -10.54 -0.95 -10.35
N ASP A 52 -11.03 -0.67 -11.56
CA ASP A 52 -12.47 -0.74 -11.86
C ASP A 52 -13.05 -2.16 -11.68
N LYS A 53 -12.22 -3.21 -11.75
CA LYS A 53 -12.59 -4.61 -11.51
C LYS A 53 -12.54 -5.04 -10.04
N LEU A 54 -12.13 -4.16 -9.11
CA LEU A 54 -12.08 -4.51 -7.68
C LEU A 54 -13.46 -4.78 -7.08
N ILE A 55 -14.54 -4.38 -7.74
CA ILE A 55 -15.90 -4.74 -7.33
C ILE A 55 -16.14 -6.26 -7.44
N ASP A 56 -15.39 -6.94 -8.30
CA ASP A 56 -15.45 -8.39 -8.46
C ASP A 56 -14.68 -9.06 -7.32
N GLU A 57 -15.36 -9.90 -6.55
CA GLU A 57 -14.79 -10.59 -5.39
C GLU A 57 -13.52 -11.38 -5.72
N ALA A 58 -13.46 -12.03 -6.89
CA ALA A 58 -12.29 -12.77 -7.34
C ALA A 58 -11.07 -11.86 -7.56
N THR A 59 -11.28 -10.69 -8.16
CA THR A 59 -10.21 -9.69 -8.37
C THR A 59 -9.74 -9.14 -7.03
N TRP A 60 -10.69 -8.78 -6.16
CA TRP A 60 -10.42 -8.29 -4.82
C TRP A 60 -9.58 -9.29 -4.00
N ASN A 61 -10.03 -10.53 -3.90
CA ASN A 61 -9.33 -11.57 -3.16
C ASN A 61 -7.92 -11.82 -3.71
N LYS A 62 -7.75 -11.77 -5.04
CA LYS A 62 -6.43 -11.90 -5.68
C LYS A 62 -5.51 -10.73 -5.32
N VAL A 63 -6.01 -9.49 -5.35
CA VAL A 63 -5.22 -8.31 -5.00
C VAL A 63 -4.82 -8.35 -3.53
N MET A 64 -5.72 -8.77 -2.64
CA MET A 64 -5.50 -8.76 -1.20
C MET A 64 -4.85 -10.05 -0.65
N GLU A 65 -4.65 -11.07 -1.48
CA GLU A 65 -4.02 -12.33 -1.10
C GLU A 65 -2.60 -12.09 -0.54
N GLY A 66 -2.28 -12.69 0.61
CA GLY A 66 -0.95 -12.61 1.22
C GLY A 66 -0.60 -11.24 1.81
N CYS A 67 -1.59 -10.43 2.18
CA CYS A 67 -1.37 -9.12 2.77
C CYS A 67 -0.75 -9.17 4.18
N ASN A 68 0.14 -8.21 4.47
CA ASN A 68 0.85 -8.12 5.75
C ASN A 68 -0.04 -7.68 6.91
N TYR A 69 -1.09 -6.92 6.62
CA TYR A 69 -1.98 -6.34 7.63
C TYR A 69 -3.41 -6.84 7.49
N LYS A 70 -4.14 -6.81 8.61
CA LYS A 70 -5.59 -7.00 8.66
C LYS A 70 -6.32 -5.66 8.62
N ALA A 71 -7.61 -5.71 8.29
CA ALA A 71 -8.46 -4.54 8.26
C ALA A 71 -9.29 -4.39 9.55
N HIS A 72 -9.64 -3.16 9.87
CA HIS A 72 -10.64 -2.83 10.88
C HIS A 72 -11.99 -2.44 10.26
N GLN A 73 -11.95 -1.84 9.07
CA GLN A 73 -13.14 -1.40 8.34
C GLN A 73 -13.85 -2.57 7.68
N LYS A 74 -15.19 -2.49 7.60
CA LYS A 74 -16.04 -3.46 6.87
C LYS A 74 -16.01 -3.28 5.36
N ALA A 75 -15.66 -2.07 4.90
CA ALA A 75 -15.65 -1.74 3.51
C ALA A 75 -14.63 -0.64 3.21
N VAL A 76 -14.25 -0.55 1.94
CA VAL A 76 -13.43 0.52 1.37
C VAL A 76 -14.14 1.09 0.15
N SER A 77 -13.87 2.34 -0.19
CA SER A 77 -14.51 3.06 -1.29
C SER A 77 -13.66 2.95 -2.55
N LEU A 78 -14.28 2.45 -3.62
CA LEU A 78 -13.67 2.29 -4.93
C LEU A 78 -13.23 3.65 -5.52
N PRO A 79 -14.06 4.71 -5.54
CA PRO A 79 -13.63 6.05 -5.94
C PRO A 79 -12.38 6.56 -5.21
N MET A 80 -12.33 6.36 -3.89
CA MET A 80 -11.17 6.76 -3.09
C MET A 80 -9.91 5.98 -3.46
N ILE A 81 -10.01 4.66 -3.65
CA ILE A 81 -8.88 3.82 -4.08
C ILE A 81 -8.38 4.31 -5.45
N LYS A 82 -9.29 4.51 -6.41
CA LYS A 82 -8.93 4.99 -7.76
C LYS A 82 -8.18 6.31 -7.71
N ARG A 83 -8.60 7.26 -6.85
CA ARG A 83 -7.87 8.51 -6.64
C ARG A 83 -6.48 8.29 -6.09
N TYR A 84 -6.32 7.46 -5.07
CA TYR A 84 -4.99 7.20 -4.50
C TYR A 84 -4.06 6.48 -5.49
N VAL A 85 -4.59 5.54 -6.28
CA VAL A 85 -3.84 4.90 -7.37
C VAL A 85 -3.44 5.95 -8.40
N GLN A 86 -4.37 6.79 -8.88
CA GLN A 86 -4.04 7.85 -9.83
C GLN A 86 -2.99 8.83 -9.28
N MET A 87 -3.09 9.21 -8.01
CA MET A 87 -2.09 10.06 -7.36
C MET A 87 -0.71 9.40 -7.40
N ILE A 88 -0.62 8.12 -7.06
CA ILE A 88 0.63 7.36 -7.10
C ILE A 88 1.20 7.31 -8.54
N LEU A 89 0.36 6.99 -9.53
CA LEU A 89 0.75 6.97 -10.95
C LEU A 89 1.22 8.34 -11.47
N ASP A 90 0.60 9.43 -10.98
CA ASP A 90 1.00 10.81 -11.25
C ASP A 90 2.32 11.21 -10.55
N GLY A 91 2.95 10.32 -9.79
CA GLY A 91 4.11 10.62 -8.94
C GLY A 91 3.78 11.51 -7.73
N LYS A 92 2.49 11.71 -7.42
CA LYS A 92 2.00 12.45 -6.26
C LYS A 92 1.75 11.46 -5.13
N PHE A 93 2.66 11.38 -4.17
CA PHE A 93 2.42 10.51 -3.02
C PHE A 93 1.26 11.04 -2.16
N PRO A 94 0.17 10.27 -1.95
CA PRO A 94 -0.67 10.52 -0.79
C PRO A 94 0.19 10.38 0.47
N PRO A 95 -0.20 10.97 1.62
CA PRO A 95 0.59 10.85 2.85
C PRO A 95 0.94 9.38 3.07
N PRO A 96 2.22 8.99 3.18
CA PRO A 96 2.64 7.60 3.16
C PRO A 96 2.22 6.84 4.42
N ASP A 97 1.52 7.51 5.33
CA ASP A 97 1.25 6.99 6.64
C ASP A 97 -0.02 6.13 6.66
N ILE A 98 0.20 4.86 6.98
CA ILE A 98 -0.82 3.99 7.57
C ILE A 98 -0.65 4.00 9.08
N LYS A 99 -1.76 3.99 9.81
CA LYS A 99 -1.73 3.76 11.25
C LYS A 99 -2.01 2.29 11.50
N VAL A 100 -1.07 1.62 12.14
CA VAL A 100 -1.16 0.19 12.45
C VAL A 100 -1.12 0.01 13.96
N ASP A 101 -1.93 -0.91 14.46
CA ASP A 101 -1.90 -1.40 15.83
C ASP A 101 -1.99 -2.93 15.77
N ASP A 102 -0.94 -3.62 16.21
CA ASP A 102 -0.90 -5.08 16.34
C ASP A 102 -1.27 -5.84 15.05
N GLY A 103 -0.66 -5.43 13.93
CA GLY A 103 -0.92 -6.01 12.61
C GLY A 103 -2.25 -5.62 11.99
N VAL A 104 -3.01 -4.69 12.58
CA VAL A 104 -4.30 -4.21 12.07
C VAL A 104 -4.18 -2.75 11.64
N ILE A 105 -4.61 -2.46 10.41
CA ILE A 105 -4.71 -1.07 9.94
C ILE A 105 -5.90 -0.41 10.62
N ILE A 106 -5.60 0.69 11.32
CA ILE A 106 -6.55 1.53 12.04
C ILE A 106 -6.98 2.72 11.18
N LYS A 107 -6.04 3.28 10.40
CA LYS A 107 -6.29 4.39 9.49
C LYS A 107 -5.47 4.22 8.23
N GLY A 108 -6.12 4.44 7.09
CA GLY A 108 -5.46 4.43 5.78
C GLY A 108 -5.73 3.18 4.95
N HIS A 109 -6.86 2.49 5.16
CA HIS A 109 -7.24 1.30 4.39
C HIS A 109 -7.17 1.54 2.87
N HIS A 110 -7.78 2.62 2.36
CA HIS A 110 -7.72 2.94 0.93
C HIS A 110 -6.30 3.21 0.42
N ARG A 111 -5.44 3.83 1.25
CA ARG A 111 -4.03 4.07 0.89
C ARG A 111 -3.24 2.76 0.84
N TYR A 112 -3.48 1.87 1.79
CA TYR A 112 -2.88 0.54 1.81
C TYR A 112 -3.26 -0.26 0.57
N VAL A 113 -4.56 -0.32 0.25
CA VAL A 113 -5.06 -1.01 -0.95
C VAL A 113 -4.46 -0.40 -2.23
N ALA A 114 -4.43 0.94 -2.34
CA ALA A 114 -3.82 1.61 -3.49
C ALA A 114 -2.33 1.30 -3.64
N ALA A 115 -1.57 1.31 -2.54
CA ALA A 115 -0.15 0.94 -2.55
C ALA A 115 0.07 -0.53 -2.93
N ARG A 116 -0.80 -1.44 -2.47
CA ARG A 116 -0.75 -2.87 -2.84
C ARG A 116 -0.95 -3.09 -4.34
N ILE A 117 -1.94 -2.40 -4.93
CA ILE A 117 -2.25 -2.50 -6.36
C ILE A 117 -1.04 -2.13 -7.23
N VAL A 118 -0.24 -1.15 -6.80
CA VAL A 118 0.93 -0.65 -7.54
C VAL A 118 2.26 -1.25 -7.05
N GLY A 119 2.23 -2.16 -6.07
CA GLY A 119 3.42 -2.85 -5.54
C GLY A 119 4.31 -2.02 -4.60
N TRP A 120 3.76 -1.00 -3.91
CA TRP A 120 4.48 -0.09 -3.00
C TRP A 120 4.13 -0.26 -1.52
N GLU A 121 3.48 -1.35 -1.16
CA GLU A 121 3.03 -1.57 0.22
C GLU A 121 4.17 -1.61 1.25
N ASP A 122 5.35 -2.10 0.85
CA ASP A 122 6.56 -2.14 1.70
C ASP A 122 7.20 -0.74 1.88
N ASP A 123 6.86 0.21 1.00
CA ASP A 123 7.32 1.61 1.09
C ASP A 123 6.39 2.50 1.93
N LEU A 124 5.27 1.96 2.42
CA LEU A 124 4.37 2.69 3.31
C LEU A 124 5.03 2.91 4.67
N ASN A 125 4.86 4.12 5.21
CA ASN A 125 5.37 4.46 6.52
C ASN A 125 4.37 4.04 7.60
N GLU A 126 4.71 3.00 8.35
CA GLU A 126 3.90 2.55 9.46
C GLU A 126 4.04 3.47 10.68
N ARG A 127 2.91 4.02 11.12
CA ARG A 127 2.82 4.76 12.37
C ARG A 127 2.12 3.91 13.43
N PRO A 128 2.83 3.48 14.49
CA PRO A 128 2.21 2.78 15.60
C PRO A 128 1.08 3.61 16.22
N CYS A 129 -0.07 2.98 16.46
CA CYS A 129 -1.21 3.61 17.11
C CYS A 129 -1.57 2.88 18.41
N ASN A 130 -0.89 3.21 19.50
CA ASN A 130 -1.23 2.70 20.82
C ASN A 130 -2.46 3.47 21.31
N ASN A 131 -3.63 2.81 21.46
CA ASN A 131 -4.88 3.27 22.13
C ASN A 131 -6.18 2.92 21.36
N VAL A 132 -6.18 1.96 20.44
CA VAL A 132 -7.44 1.54 19.81
C VAL A 132 -8.13 0.49 20.68
N LYS A 133 -9.44 0.59 20.89
CA LYS A 133 -10.22 -0.51 21.47
C LYS A 133 -10.23 -1.67 20.47
N LYS A 134 -9.28 -2.60 20.61
CA LYS A 134 -8.96 -3.67 19.65
C LYS A 134 -10.07 -4.69 19.46
N GLU A 135 -10.97 -4.83 20.42
CA GLU A 135 -11.63 -6.11 20.67
C GLU A 135 -12.83 -6.46 19.79
N GLN A 136 -13.26 -5.61 18.84
CA GLN A 136 -14.55 -5.91 18.19
C GLN A 136 -14.55 -6.10 16.67
N TYR A 137 -13.57 -5.64 15.89
CA TYR A 137 -13.66 -5.80 14.43
C TYR A 137 -12.29 -5.94 13.78
N ILE A 138 -11.56 -7.02 14.07
CA ILE A 138 -10.44 -7.46 13.23
C ILE A 138 -11.04 -8.26 12.08
N ARG A 139 -10.66 -7.93 10.84
CA ARG A 139 -11.19 -8.54 9.62
C ARG A 139 -10.06 -8.97 8.70
N GLU A 140 -10.20 -10.16 8.14
CA GLU A 140 -9.43 -10.51 6.96
C GLU A 140 -9.92 -9.67 5.78
N TRP A 141 -9.04 -9.39 4.82
CA TRP A 141 -9.42 -8.56 3.67
C TRP A 141 -10.48 -9.22 2.78
N SER A 142 -10.58 -10.55 2.79
CA SER A 142 -11.69 -11.28 2.15
C SER A 142 -13.06 -10.96 2.73
N GLU A 143 -13.13 -10.42 3.96
CA GLU A 143 -14.37 -10.00 4.61
C GLU A 143 -14.69 -8.50 4.40
N VAL A 144 -13.82 -7.78 3.70
CA VAL A 144 -13.95 -6.34 3.45
C VAL A 144 -14.60 -6.13 2.08
N ASN A 145 -15.70 -5.39 2.06
CA ASN A 145 -16.42 -5.09 0.83
C ASN A 145 -15.84 -3.89 0.08
N VAL A 146 -15.92 -3.91 -1.24
CA VAL A 146 -15.64 -2.74 -2.08
C VAL A 146 -16.95 -2.00 -2.36
N ASP A 147 -17.07 -0.79 -1.81
CA ASP A 147 -18.21 0.11 -1.98
C ASP A 147 -17.98 1.05 -3.17
N THR A 148 -18.97 1.18 -4.05
CA THR A 148 -18.92 2.09 -5.21
C THR A 148 -19.25 3.54 -4.85
N THR A 149 -19.67 3.80 -3.62
CA THR A 149 -20.06 5.13 -3.13
C THR A 149 -18.84 6.03 -2.90
N GLU A 150 -19.00 7.31 -3.20
CA GLU A 150 -18.03 8.35 -2.86
C GLU A 150 -18.01 8.60 -1.34
N TRP A 151 -16.83 8.57 -0.74
CA TRP A 151 -16.64 8.73 0.71
C TRP A 151 -15.87 10.00 1.06
N ASP A 152 -15.34 10.70 0.07
CA ASP A 152 -14.72 12.00 0.23
C ASP A 152 -15.77 13.11 0.14
N ARG A 153 -15.96 13.83 1.24
CA ARG A 153 -16.99 14.87 1.37
C ARG A 153 -16.81 16.03 0.41
N ASP A 154 -15.60 16.23 -0.11
CA ASP A 154 -15.33 17.31 -1.06
C ASP A 154 -15.78 16.95 -2.49
N PHE A 155 -16.24 15.71 -2.71
CA PHE A 155 -16.68 15.18 -4.01
C PHE A 155 -18.11 14.61 -3.98
N ILE A 156 -18.86 14.87 -2.90
CA ILE A 156 -20.29 14.49 -2.71
C ILE A 156 -21.19 15.69 -2.95
#